data_AF-A0A7W1Z1N2-F1
#
_entry.id   AF-A0A7W1Z1N2-F1
#
_cell.length_a   1.000
_cell.length_b   1.000
_cell.length_c   1.000
_cell.angle_alpha   90.00
_cell.angle_beta   90.00
_cell.angle_gamma   90.00
#
_symmetry.space_group_name_H-M   'P 1'
#
loop_
_entity.id
_entity.type
_entity.pdbx_description
1 polymer ?
#
loop_
_entity_poly.entity_id
_entity_poly.type
_entity_poly.pdbx_seq_one_letter_code
_entity_poly.pdbx_strand_id
1 'polypeptide(L)'
;MKKSVNMVAGENIPYINEAFASLGSLTVLPGRSITSSDMQDTNILLIRSITRVHDALLKGTPVEFVGSASAGVDHIDEAYLKARNIGFASAAGSNANSVAEYVLASLLFIGKQQGFSLKGKTIGIIG
;
A
#
# COMPACT_ATOMS: atom_id res chain seq x y z
N MET A 1 -24.42 -3.15 20.83
CA MET A 1 -23.76 -1.94 20.28
C MET A 1 -22.73 -2.40 19.26
N LYS A 2 -22.75 -1.87 18.02
CA LYS A 2 -21.64 -2.12 17.07
C LYS A 2 -20.38 -1.48 17.66
N LYS A 3 -19.30 -2.26 17.80
CA LYS A 3 -18.00 -1.76 18.25
C LYS A 3 -17.54 -0.71 17.23
N SER A 4 -17.22 0.50 17.68
CA SER A 4 -16.63 1.52 16.81
C SER A 4 -15.24 1.05 16.39
N VAL A 5 -14.96 0.99 15.09
CA VAL A 5 -13.65 0.62 14.56
C VAL A 5 -12.78 1.87 14.56
N ASN A 6 -11.61 1.79 15.20
CA ASN A 6 -10.62 2.86 15.19
C ASN A 6 -9.51 2.54 14.21
N MET A 7 -9.17 3.51 13.37
CA MET A 7 -8.24 3.35 12.27
C MET A 7 -7.19 4.46 12.31
N VAL A 8 -5.94 4.10 12.08
CA VAL A 8 -4.85 5.05 11.83
C VAL A 8 -4.39 4.90 10.39
N ALA A 9 -4.23 6.03 9.70
CA ALA A 9 -3.71 6.04 8.34
C ALA A 9 -2.52 6.98 8.14
N GLY A 10 -1.66 6.65 7.19
CA GLY A 10 -0.63 7.56 6.68
C GLY A 10 -1.23 8.67 5.81
N GLU A 11 -0.75 9.91 6.00
CA GLU A 11 -1.27 11.12 5.33
C GLU A 11 -1.26 11.10 3.80
N ASN A 12 -0.39 10.30 3.20
CA ASN A 12 -0.16 10.32 1.75
C ASN A 12 -0.97 9.24 1.00
N ILE A 13 -2.01 8.67 1.61
CA ILE A 13 -2.95 7.77 0.92
C ILE A 13 -4.08 8.61 0.30
N PRO A 14 -4.21 8.67 -1.03
CA PRO A 14 -5.29 9.41 -1.67
C PRO A 14 -6.67 8.87 -1.27
N TYR A 15 -7.65 9.77 -1.11
CA TYR A 15 -9.06 9.45 -0.83
C TYR A 15 -9.31 8.62 0.43
N ILE A 16 -8.37 8.61 1.38
CA ILE A 16 -8.45 7.77 2.57
C ILE A 16 -9.67 8.08 3.44
N ASN A 17 -10.06 9.35 3.56
CA ASN A 17 -11.22 9.74 4.36
C ASN A 17 -12.50 9.24 3.71
N GLU A 18 -12.65 9.43 2.41
CA GLU A 18 -13.83 9.05 1.64
C GLU A 18 -13.99 7.53 1.58
N ALA A 19 -12.89 6.81 1.36
CA ALA A 19 -12.89 5.35 1.27
C ALA A 19 -13.28 4.67 2.59
N PHE A 20 -12.96 5.27 3.74
CA PHE A 20 -13.18 4.68 5.06
C PHE A 20 -14.26 5.39 5.90
N ALA A 21 -14.94 6.40 5.36
CA ALA A 21 -15.92 7.22 6.07
C ALA A 21 -17.06 6.42 6.76
N SER A 22 -17.41 5.26 6.22
CA SER A 22 -18.51 4.42 6.73
C SER A 22 -18.07 3.36 7.74
N LEU A 23 -16.77 3.18 7.95
CA LEU A 23 -16.23 2.07 8.75
C LEU A 23 -16.00 2.43 10.22
N GLY A 24 -15.72 3.69 10.53
CA GLY A 24 -15.49 4.15 11.90
C GLY A 24 -14.66 5.43 11.97
N SER A 25 -13.91 5.59 13.07
CA SER A 25 -13.07 6.76 13.30
C SER A 25 -11.71 6.57 12.63
N LEU A 26 -11.29 7.57 11.85
CA LEU A 26 -10.02 7.59 11.15
C LEU A 26 -9.15 8.74 11.65
N THR A 27 -7.93 8.42 12.10
CA THR A 27 -6.89 9.39 12.43
C THR A 27 -5.80 9.33 11.37
N VAL A 28 -5.49 10.47 10.77
CA VAL A 28 -4.46 10.58 9.72
C VAL A 28 -3.19 11.17 10.33
N LEU A 29 -2.05 10.50 10.16
CA LEU A 29 -0.75 10.88 10.72
C LEU A 29 0.32 10.89 9.63
N PRO A 30 1.40 11.69 9.79
CA PRO A 30 2.58 11.55 8.95
C PRO A 30 3.17 10.14 9.07
N GLY A 31 3.31 9.43 7.96
CA GLY A 31 3.66 8.00 7.98
C GLY A 31 4.98 7.67 8.69
N ARG A 32 5.94 8.61 8.70
CA ARG A 32 7.23 8.48 9.42
C ARG A 32 7.10 8.67 10.94
N SER A 33 6.01 9.27 11.39
CA SER A 33 5.76 9.63 12.78
C SER A 33 4.79 8.66 13.46
N ILE A 34 4.31 7.64 12.77
CA ILE A 34 3.45 6.60 13.36
C ILE A 34 4.29 5.75 14.32
N THR A 35 3.83 5.65 15.56
CA THR A 35 4.50 4.96 16.66
C THR A 35 3.58 3.94 17.32
N SER A 36 4.12 3.11 18.20
CA SER A 36 3.33 2.14 18.95
C SER A 36 2.31 2.78 19.91
N SER A 37 2.54 4.02 20.38
CA SER A 37 1.56 4.73 21.20
C SER A 37 0.30 5.09 20.40
N ASP A 38 0.44 5.40 19.12
CA ASP A 38 -0.71 5.66 18.23
C ASP A 38 -1.56 4.41 17.99
N MET A 39 -0.99 3.23 18.27
CA MET A 39 -1.64 1.95 18.04
C MET A 39 -2.46 1.45 19.22
N GLN A 40 -2.35 2.06 20.41
CA GLN A 40 -2.96 1.52 21.66
C GLN A 40 -4.49 1.40 21.60
N ASP A 41 -5.14 2.29 20.87
CA ASP A 41 -6.60 2.30 20.67
C ASP A 41 -6.99 2.02 19.21
N THR A 42 -6.09 1.44 18.41
CA THR A 42 -6.25 1.28 16.96
C THR A 42 -6.51 -0.18 16.58
N ASN A 43 -7.55 -0.42 15.79
CA ASN A 43 -7.88 -1.76 15.26
C ASN A 43 -7.28 -1.98 13.86
N ILE A 44 -7.23 -0.92 13.05
CA ILE A 44 -6.78 -1.00 11.65
C ILE A 44 -5.68 0.02 11.38
N LEU A 45 -4.58 -0.43 10.79
CA LEU A 45 -3.49 0.42 10.31
C LEU A 45 -3.47 0.47 8.78
N LEU A 46 -3.53 1.65 8.18
CA LEU A 46 -3.56 1.88 6.73
C LEU A 46 -2.36 2.72 6.30
N ILE A 47 -1.41 2.14 5.59
CA ILE A 47 -0.10 2.77 5.36
C ILE A 47 0.38 2.68 3.91
N ARG A 48 1.51 3.33 3.64
CA ARG A 48 2.32 3.18 2.42
C ARG A 48 3.72 2.72 2.81
N SER A 49 4.58 2.51 1.82
CA SER A 49 5.94 1.97 2.01
C SER A 49 6.87 2.74 2.94
N ILE A 50 6.53 3.98 3.33
CA ILE A 50 7.36 4.76 4.24
C ILE A 50 7.25 4.30 5.70
N THR A 51 6.13 3.69 6.09
CA THR A 51 5.91 3.17 7.44
C THR A 51 6.33 1.71 7.47
N ARG A 52 7.27 1.35 8.36
CA ARG A 52 7.65 -0.05 8.55
C ARG A 52 6.74 -0.69 9.58
N VAL A 53 6.22 -1.87 9.26
CA VAL A 53 5.33 -2.64 10.13
C VAL A 53 6.10 -3.85 10.64
N HIS A 54 6.40 -3.84 11.93
CA HIS A 54 7.17 -4.87 12.63
C HIS A 54 6.66 -5.03 14.07
N ASP A 55 7.25 -5.95 14.82
CA ASP A 55 6.84 -6.27 16.18
C ASP A 55 6.85 -5.05 17.11
N ALA A 56 7.89 -4.22 17.09
CA ALA A 56 7.98 -3.04 17.96
C ALA A 56 6.88 -1.99 17.71
N LEU A 57 6.22 -2.01 16.54
CA LEU A 57 5.09 -1.12 16.26
C LEU A 57 3.78 -1.67 16.84
N LEU A 58 3.56 -2.99 16.74
CA LEU A 58 2.25 -3.63 16.97
C LEU A 58 2.17 -4.51 18.22
N LYS A 59 3.29 -4.79 18.89
CA LYS A 59 3.29 -5.70 20.04
C LYS A 59 2.49 -5.09 21.19
N GLY A 60 1.44 -5.81 21.60
CA GLY A 60 0.59 -5.42 22.72
C GLY A 60 -0.52 -4.44 22.35
N THR A 61 -0.71 -4.18 21.06
CA THR A 61 -1.76 -3.30 20.55
C THR A 61 -2.99 -4.12 20.13
N PRO A 62 -4.19 -3.51 20.05
CA PRO A 62 -5.41 -4.17 19.57
C PRO A 62 -5.53 -4.22 18.03
N VAL A 63 -4.43 -4.00 17.29
CA VAL A 63 -4.43 -4.02 15.83
C VAL A 63 -4.73 -5.43 15.33
N GLU A 64 -5.79 -5.54 14.52
CA GLU A 64 -6.27 -6.79 13.93
C GLU A 64 -6.13 -6.81 12.40
N PHE A 65 -5.90 -5.66 11.76
CA PHE A 65 -5.69 -5.56 10.32
C PHE A 65 -4.65 -4.49 9.94
N VAL A 66 -3.84 -4.81 8.93
CA VAL A 66 -2.91 -3.88 8.28
C VAL A 66 -3.19 -3.84 6.78
N GLY A 67 -3.46 -2.65 6.25
CA GLY A 67 -3.59 -2.40 4.81
C GLY A 67 -2.42 -1.57 4.30
N SER A 68 -1.75 -2.02 3.24
CA SER A 68 -0.73 -1.22 2.56
C SER A 68 -1.18 -0.78 1.18
N ALA A 69 -1.32 0.53 0.97
CA ALA A 69 -1.58 1.15 -0.33
C ALA A 69 -0.29 1.19 -1.20
N SER A 70 0.39 0.06 -1.30
CA SER A 70 1.60 -0.17 -2.09
C SER A 70 1.55 -1.54 -2.77
N ALA A 71 2.21 -1.65 -3.91
CA ALA A 71 2.36 -2.92 -4.62
C ALA A 71 3.38 -3.85 -3.93
N GLY A 72 4.53 -3.32 -3.52
CA GLY A 72 5.55 -4.04 -2.75
C GLY A 72 5.21 -4.15 -1.27
N VAL A 73 5.86 -5.11 -0.60
CA VAL A 73 5.62 -5.48 0.81
C VAL A 73 6.89 -5.50 1.67
N ASP A 74 8.04 -5.05 1.14
CA ASP A 74 9.34 -5.08 1.85
C ASP A 74 9.35 -4.36 3.21
N HIS A 75 8.44 -3.41 3.42
CA HIS A 75 8.26 -2.68 4.68
C HIS A 75 7.34 -3.39 5.68
N ILE A 76 6.89 -4.61 5.38
CA ILE A 76 5.96 -5.40 6.19
C ILE A 76 6.63 -6.69 6.67
N ASP A 77 6.64 -6.91 7.98
CA ASP A 77 6.97 -8.21 8.55
C ASP A 77 5.75 -9.14 8.49
N GLU A 78 5.53 -9.76 7.32
CA GLU A 78 4.39 -10.66 7.09
C GLU A 78 4.43 -11.90 8.01
N ALA A 79 5.62 -12.35 8.39
CA ALA A 79 5.78 -13.47 9.30
C ALA A 79 5.26 -13.11 10.70
N TYR A 80 5.58 -11.91 11.19
CA TYR A 80 5.04 -11.40 12.44
C TYR A 80 3.52 -11.23 12.40
N LEU A 81 2.98 -10.61 11.33
CA LEU A 81 1.54 -10.43 11.18
C LEU A 81 0.81 -11.78 11.22
N LYS A 82 1.32 -12.77 10.48
CA LYS A 82 0.79 -14.13 10.46
C LYS A 82 0.87 -14.81 11.84
N ALA A 83 2.00 -14.69 12.54
CA ALA A 83 2.18 -15.28 13.87
C ALA A 83 1.23 -14.69 14.92
N ARG A 84 0.80 -13.43 14.74
CA ARG A 84 -0.15 -12.72 15.60
C ARG A 84 -1.60 -12.81 15.13
N ASN A 85 -1.88 -13.50 14.03
CA ASN A 85 -3.19 -13.56 13.40
C ASN A 85 -3.76 -12.18 13.05
N ILE A 86 -2.89 -11.27 12.61
CA ILE A 86 -3.25 -9.95 12.11
C ILE A 86 -3.50 -10.07 10.60
N GLY A 87 -4.68 -9.65 10.14
CA GLY A 87 -5.01 -9.64 8.72
C GLY A 87 -4.12 -8.66 7.96
N PHE A 88 -3.73 -9.03 6.74
CA PHE A 88 -2.90 -8.19 5.90
C PHE A 88 -3.41 -8.16 4.46
N ALA A 89 -3.42 -6.97 3.85
CA ALA A 89 -3.62 -6.80 2.42
C ALA A 89 -2.68 -5.74 1.85
N SER A 90 -2.13 -6.02 0.68
CA SER A 90 -1.38 -5.06 -0.14
C SER A 90 -2.19 -4.67 -1.38
N ALA A 91 -1.83 -3.55 -2.00
CA ALA A 91 -2.38 -3.12 -3.28
C ALA A 91 -1.53 -3.66 -4.45
N ALA A 92 -1.26 -4.98 -4.45
CA ALA A 92 -0.49 -5.65 -5.50
C ALA A 92 -1.09 -5.36 -6.89
N GLY A 93 -0.24 -4.96 -7.85
CA GLY A 93 -0.67 -4.63 -9.20
C GLY A 93 -1.38 -3.27 -9.37
N SER A 94 -1.57 -2.49 -8.30
CA SER A 94 -2.26 -1.18 -8.36
C SER A 94 -1.65 -0.17 -9.35
N ASN A 95 -0.37 -0.30 -9.68
CA ASN A 95 0.33 0.54 -10.64
C ASN A 95 0.81 -0.23 -11.89
N ALA A 96 0.39 -1.48 -12.09
CA ALA A 96 0.87 -2.31 -13.20
C ALA A 96 0.51 -1.72 -14.58
N ASN A 97 -0.72 -1.22 -14.74
CA ASN A 97 -1.15 -0.56 -15.97
C ASN A 97 -0.31 0.69 -16.27
N SER A 98 0.01 1.50 -15.26
CA SER A 98 0.85 2.68 -15.45
C SER A 98 2.24 2.34 -15.98
N VAL A 99 2.81 1.21 -15.55
CA VAL A 99 4.10 0.72 -16.07
C VAL A 99 3.96 0.24 -17.52
N ALA A 100 2.89 -0.49 -17.84
CA ALA A 100 2.64 -0.94 -19.21
C ALA A 100 2.45 0.25 -20.18
N GLU A 101 1.69 1.26 -19.77
CA GLU A 101 1.48 2.50 -20.53
C GLU A 101 2.77 3.29 -20.70
N TYR A 102 3.59 3.37 -19.66
CA TYR A 102 4.91 4.01 -19.75
C TYR A 102 5.79 3.31 -20.80
N VAL A 103 5.92 1.98 -20.74
CA VAL A 103 6.72 1.21 -21.71
C VAL A 103 6.18 1.38 -23.12
N LEU A 104 4.85 1.31 -23.31
CA LEU A 104 4.22 1.52 -24.60
C LEU A 104 4.49 2.92 -25.16
N ALA A 105 4.36 3.97 -24.33
CA ALA A 105 4.64 5.34 -24.71
C ALA A 105 6.12 5.53 -25.12
N SER A 106 7.05 4.94 -24.36
CA SER A 106 8.48 4.96 -24.69
C SER A 106 8.78 4.26 -26.02
N LEU A 107 8.18 3.08 -26.25
CA LEU A 107 8.35 2.33 -27.51
C LEU A 107 7.83 3.12 -28.72
N LEU A 108 6.67 3.77 -28.58
CA LEU A 108 6.09 4.62 -29.63
C LEU A 108 6.97 5.85 -29.90
N PHE A 109 7.49 6.49 -28.85
CA PHE A 109 8.40 7.63 -28.97
C PHE A 109 9.69 7.26 -29.71
N ILE A 110 10.33 6.15 -29.31
CA ILE A 110 11.56 5.66 -29.93
C ILE A 110 11.30 5.26 -31.39
N GLY A 111 10.20 4.56 -31.67
CA GLY A 111 9.80 4.18 -33.04
C GLY A 111 9.65 5.40 -33.94
N LYS A 112 9.02 6.48 -33.44
CA LYS A 112 8.92 7.75 -34.16
C LYS A 112 10.28 8.40 -34.38
N GLN A 113 11.13 8.46 -33.35
CA GLN A 113 12.44 9.12 -33.42
C GLN A 113 13.41 8.39 -34.38
N GLN A 114 13.36 7.06 -34.41
CA GLN A 114 14.27 6.22 -35.18
C GLN A 114 13.69 5.73 -36.51
N GLY A 115 12.44 6.11 -36.84
CA GLY A 115 11.82 5.80 -38.13
C GLY A 115 11.42 4.33 -38.32
N PHE A 116 11.05 3.62 -37.25
CA PHE A 116 10.56 2.24 -37.36
C PHE A 116 9.15 2.05 -36.78
N SER A 117 8.44 1.04 -37.33
CA SER A 117 7.17 0.58 -36.77
C SER A 117 7.38 -0.51 -35.71
N LEU A 118 6.56 -0.47 -34.65
CA LEU A 118 6.46 -1.55 -33.68
C LEU A 118 5.84 -2.82 -34.29
N LYS A 119 5.02 -2.69 -35.34
CA LYS A 119 4.44 -3.85 -36.02
C LYS A 119 5.56 -4.73 -36.59
N GLY A 120 5.52 -6.01 -36.25
CA GLY A 120 6.53 -6.98 -36.68
C GLY A 120 7.82 -6.96 -35.86
N LYS A 121 7.90 -6.18 -34.77
CA LYS A 121 8.98 -6.29 -33.77
C LYS A 121 8.64 -7.37 -32.75
N THR A 122 9.68 -7.97 -32.17
CA THR A 122 9.56 -8.90 -31.05
C THR A 122 9.88 -8.16 -29.75
N ILE A 123 9.04 -8.33 -28.72
CA ILE A 123 9.24 -7.76 -27.39
C ILE A 123 9.59 -8.89 -26.43
N GLY A 124 10.73 -8.81 -25.76
CA GLY A 124 11.09 -9.71 -24.66
C GLY A 124 10.58 -9.15 -23.34
N ILE A 125 9.79 -9.94 -22.60
CA ILE A 125 9.31 -9.60 -21.26
C ILE A 125 10.01 -10.53 -20.28
N ILE A 126 10.74 -9.97 -19.32
CA ILE A 126 11.38 -10.69 -18.21
C ILE A 126 10.70 -10.20 -16.93
N GLY A 127 10.06 -11.11 -16.21
CA GLY A 127 9.33 -10.83 -14.98
C GLY A 127 10.24 -10.50 -13.82
#